data_AF-A0A2V5IEU8-F1
#
_entry.id   AF-A0A2V5IEU8-F1
#
_cell.length_a   1.000
_cell.length_b   1.000
_cell.length_c   1.000
_cell.angle_alpha   90.00
_cell.angle_beta   90.00
_cell.angle_gamma   90.00
#
_symmetry.space_group_name_H-M   'P 1'
#
loop_
_entity.id
_entity.type
_entity.pdbx_description
1 polymer ?
#
loop_
_entity_poly.entity_id
_entity_poly.type
_entity_poly.pdbx_seq_one_letter_code
_entity_poly.pdbx_strand_id
1 'polypeptide(L)'
;MDQYTSFMDTESLRSEPSTVALDNYPASPPPEALIAGFPHPPSRARKDDEHPNLTPKPSLKTLRRNYMIHELPLLHEPNPYYKNDSDQQQFHPLQEPGLSYDLIAPAASDDAAPLHSLERLADLMFSSEHMLSILNNPRYLARFREFLLEERPRSLALLTYYLTARKALLAIDYANALVRSVIDAPPVTIATPDPIVGQISHPVLYQRVTEALQALTAEELPAFITARCISLTSRVVEERVRGTLPPKFQGASDALAEVFCLTDPSRRDNPIIFASEEFHRTTQYGMDYVLGRNCRFLQGPKTNPNSVRRIREGIENGRHHSELFLNYRRDGSPFMNLLQCAPLCDSRGTVRYFIGAQIDVSGLAMDGAQMESLRALQAKQRRAEAKAAEDARDEDSMEIIQPEEGDEFRQLTELFTPRELNVTHEVGGTLFHPSAVSSTAGMLDRGSWQAMSRTWSMVEDEAIREREMKESMWRGSLTGVYENYLLVRPYPSLRILFTSPALQIPGMLQSSFLSRIGSTSTVREELLEALKGGRSVTARIKWVTRYNTQGRDRWVHCTPLLASNGEVGVWMVVVVDDD
;
A
#
# COMPACT_ATOMS: atom_id res chain seq x y z
N MET A 1 3.68 33.25 -59.59
CA MET A 1 3.84 33.36 -58.13
C MET A 1 3.42 32.01 -57.53
N ASP A 2 3.97 30.91 -58.02
CA ASP A 2 5.32 30.37 -57.72
C ASP A 2 5.44 29.99 -56.25
N GLN A 3 5.68 28.75 -55.83
CA GLN A 3 5.86 27.45 -56.49
C GLN A 3 5.90 26.39 -55.35
N TYR A 4 5.21 25.25 -55.54
CA TYR A 4 5.65 23.86 -55.33
C TYR A 4 6.52 23.48 -54.09
N THR A 5 6.07 22.68 -53.10
CA THR A 5 6.00 21.18 -53.01
C THR A 5 7.10 20.50 -52.17
N SER A 6 6.66 19.70 -51.18
CA SER A 6 6.99 18.28 -50.90
C SER A 6 8.39 17.74 -50.56
N PHE A 7 8.35 16.71 -49.70
CA PHE A 7 9.15 15.45 -49.60
C PHE A 7 10.38 15.35 -48.64
N MET A 8 10.20 14.42 -47.68
CA MET A 8 11.05 13.32 -47.16
C MET A 8 12.37 13.48 -46.37
N ASP A 9 12.41 12.70 -45.27
CA ASP A 9 13.46 11.86 -44.67
C ASP A 9 14.91 12.36 -44.50
N THR A 10 15.47 12.21 -43.29
CA THR A 10 16.58 11.28 -42.96
C THR A 10 17.21 11.52 -41.58
N GLU A 11 17.76 10.44 -41.02
CA GLU A 11 18.42 10.27 -39.73
C GLU A 11 19.76 11.01 -39.53
N SER A 12 20.21 11.00 -38.26
CA SER A 12 21.60 10.83 -37.80
C SER A 12 22.42 12.08 -37.42
N LEU A 13 22.85 12.19 -36.15
CA LEU A 13 24.24 11.92 -35.74
C LEU A 13 24.50 12.19 -34.24
N ARG A 14 25.49 11.44 -33.74
CA ARG A 14 25.98 11.23 -32.36
C ARG A 14 26.57 12.45 -31.65
N SER A 15 26.58 12.36 -30.32
CA SER A 15 27.54 13.05 -29.43
C SER A 15 28.26 12.05 -28.50
N GLU A 16 29.59 12.04 -28.59
CA GLU A 16 30.63 11.55 -27.64
C GLU A 16 30.57 12.32 -26.28
N PRO A 17 31.37 12.08 -25.18
CA PRO A 17 32.71 11.42 -25.15
C PRO A 17 33.16 10.63 -23.88
N SER A 18 34.41 10.12 -23.95
CA SER A 18 35.48 10.05 -22.91
C SER A 18 35.54 8.79 -22.01
N THR A 19 36.66 8.07 -21.86
CA THR A 19 37.92 8.54 -21.23
C THR A 19 39.19 7.74 -21.60
N VAL A 20 40.22 8.50 -22.01
CA VAL A 20 41.65 8.56 -21.58
C VAL A 20 42.42 7.28 -21.16
N ALA A 21 43.60 7.14 -21.78
CA ALA A 21 44.67 6.15 -21.60
C ALA A 21 45.70 6.49 -20.50
N LEU A 22 46.52 5.50 -20.13
CA LEU A 22 47.94 5.50 -19.64
C LEU A 22 48.18 4.07 -19.06
N ASP A 23 49.30 3.34 -19.16
CA ASP A 23 50.64 3.56 -19.70
C ASP A 23 51.41 2.20 -19.74
N ASN A 24 52.37 2.11 -20.66
CA ASN A 24 53.57 1.26 -20.84
C ASN A 24 54.05 0.21 -19.79
N TYR A 25 54.54 -0.97 -20.26
CA TYR A 25 55.89 -1.58 -20.06
C TYR A 25 56.04 -2.94 -20.85
N PRO A 26 57.26 -3.40 -21.26
CA PRO A 26 57.45 -4.45 -22.27
C PRO A 26 58.06 -5.82 -21.81
N ALA A 27 57.71 -6.85 -22.61
CA ALA A 27 58.42 -8.09 -23.03
C ALA A 27 58.64 -9.32 -22.11
N SER A 28 58.17 -10.50 -22.58
CA SER A 28 58.81 -11.84 -22.41
C SER A 28 58.33 -12.86 -23.49
N PRO A 29 59.15 -13.87 -23.88
CA PRO A 29 58.99 -14.69 -25.10
C PRO A 29 58.08 -15.92 -24.92
N PRO A 30 57.67 -16.65 -25.98
CA PRO A 30 56.77 -17.78 -25.84
C PRO A 30 57.53 -19.02 -25.32
N PRO A 31 56.93 -19.85 -24.45
CA PRO A 31 57.44 -21.18 -24.22
C PRO A 31 56.80 -22.13 -25.23
N GLU A 32 57.56 -22.49 -26.27
CA GLU A 32 57.42 -23.83 -26.82
C GLU A 32 58.05 -24.84 -25.84
N ALA A 33 57.43 -26.02 -25.79
CA ALA A 33 57.80 -27.24 -25.08
C ALA A 33 57.25 -27.41 -23.64
N LEU A 34 56.77 -28.65 -23.39
CA LEU A 34 56.09 -29.22 -22.21
C LEU A 34 54.56 -29.06 -22.32
N ILE A 35 53.77 -30.03 -22.78
CA ILE A 35 53.68 -31.42 -22.30
C ILE A 35 53.18 -32.32 -23.45
N ALA A 36 54.02 -33.28 -23.84
CA ALA A 36 53.63 -34.47 -24.60
C ALA A 36 52.93 -35.45 -23.65
N GLY A 37 51.74 -35.95 -24.00
CA GLY A 37 51.08 -36.92 -23.12
C GLY A 37 49.62 -37.28 -23.39
N PHE A 38 49.09 -37.16 -24.62
CA PHE A 38 47.75 -37.67 -24.92
C PHE A 38 47.78 -38.81 -25.95
N PRO A 39 47.18 -39.98 -25.65
CA PRO A 39 47.25 -41.17 -26.50
C PRO A 39 46.39 -41.03 -27.76
N HIS A 40 46.93 -41.46 -28.90
CA HIS A 40 46.25 -41.46 -30.18
C HIS A 40 45.37 -42.71 -30.36
N PRO A 41 44.13 -42.60 -30.86
CA PRO A 41 43.37 -43.72 -31.38
C PRO A 41 43.85 -44.10 -32.81
N PRO A 42 43.61 -45.35 -33.24
CA PRO A 42 44.41 -46.00 -34.29
C PRO A 42 44.03 -45.59 -35.71
N SER A 43 45.05 -45.55 -36.58
CA SER A 43 44.94 -45.38 -38.01
C SER A 43 44.18 -46.53 -38.67
N ARG A 44 43.11 -46.23 -39.41
CA ARG A 44 42.46 -47.20 -40.30
C ARG A 44 42.44 -46.71 -41.75
N ALA A 45 43.39 -47.27 -42.49
CA ALA A 45 43.37 -47.74 -43.88
C ALA A 45 42.59 -46.94 -44.94
N ARG A 46 43.35 -46.56 -45.98
CA ARG A 46 42.88 -46.30 -47.35
C ARG A 46 42.03 -47.46 -47.89
N LYS A 47 40.92 -47.12 -48.54
CA LYS A 47 40.43 -47.80 -49.73
C LYS A 47 40.07 -46.74 -50.77
N ASP A 48 40.70 -46.88 -51.93
CA ASP A 48 40.39 -46.16 -53.16
C ASP A 48 38.97 -46.50 -53.63
N ASP A 49 38.26 -45.52 -54.22
CA ASP A 49 37.56 -45.66 -55.52
C ASP A 49 36.81 -44.36 -55.92
N GLU A 50 37.13 -43.90 -57.14
CA GLU A 50 36.35 -43.14 -58.13
C GLU A 50 35.89 -41.65 -57.92
N HIS A 51 36.16 -40.84 -58.95
CA HIS A 51 35.94 -39.38 -59.18
C HIS A 51 34.45 -38.94 -59.25
N PRO A 52 34.04 -37.62 -59.39
CA PRO A 52 34.78 -36.40 -59.75
C PRO A 52 34.44 -35.07 -58.99
N ASN A 53 35.30 -34.06 -59.20
CA ASN A 53 35.11 -32.59 -59.04
C ASN A 53 34.57 -32.03 -57.70
N LEU A 54 35.49 -31.72 -56.78
CA LEU A 54 35.27 -30.73 -55.71
C LEU A 54 36.10 -29.47 -56.01
N THR A 55 35.41 -28.35 -56.23
CA THR A 55 36.02 -27.01 -56.07
C THR A 55 36.64 -26.91 -54.66
N PRO A 56 37.85 -26.36 -54.48
CA PRO A 56 38.45 -26.27 -53.15
C PRO A 56 37.63 -25.33 -52.28
N LYS A 57 36.98 -25.85 -51.24
CA LYS A 57 36.20 -25.05 -50.30
C LYS A 57 37.15 -24.10 -49.54
N PRO A 58 36.81 -22.82 -49.38
CA PRO A 58 37.68 -21.85 -48.71
C PRO A 58 37.90 -22.25 -47.24
N SER A 59 39.12 -22.03 -46.73
CA SER A 59 39.44 -22.39 -45.35
C SER A 59 38.68 -21.47 -44.36
N LEU A 60 38.27 -22.01 -43.21
CA LEU A 60 37.59 -21.27 -42.12
C LEU A 60 38.35 -20.02 -41.67
N LYS A 61 39.68 -20.01 -41.79
CA LYS A 61 40.53 -18.84 -41.51
C LYS A 61 40.37 -17.72 -42.55
N THR A 62 40.07 -18.07 -43.80
CA THR A 62 39.88 -17.12 -44.90
C THR A 62 38.52 -16.45 -44.82
N LEU A 63 37.48 -17.21 -44.45
CA LEU A 63 36.12 -16.70 -44.21
C LEU A 63 36.10 -15.65 -43.09
N ARG A 64 36.79 -15.88 -41.97
CA ARG A 64 36.83 -14.94 -40.83
C ARG A 64 37.52 -13.59 -41.10
N ARG A 65 38.27 -13.44 -42.20
CA ARG A 65 39.15 -12.27 -42.42
C ARG A 65 38.51 -11.14 -43.23
N ASN A 66 37.42 -11.42 -43.94
CA ASN A 66 36.74 -10.49 -44.85
C ASN A 66 35.30 -10.25 -44.39
N TYR A 67 35.10 -9.60 -43.25
CA TYR A 67 33.75 -9.31 -42.77
C TYR A 67 33.48 -7.81 -42.81
N MET A 68 32.50 -7.38 -43.62
CA MET A 68 32.01 -6.01 -43.65
C MET A 68 30.86 -5.84 -42.66
N ILE A 69 30.76 -4.67 -42.03
CA ILE A 69 29.82 -4.33 -40.93
C ILE A 69 28.33 -4.56 -41.31
N HIS A 70 28.01 -4.73 -42.59
CA HIS A 70 26.65 -4.91 -43.11
C HIS A 70 26.39 -6.26 -43.80
N GLU A 71 27.35 -7.18 -43.83
CA GLU A 71 27.10 -8.57 -44.22
C GLU A 71 26.62 -9.35 -42.98
N LEU A 72 25.86 -10.45 -43.13
CA LEU A 72 25.41 -11.27 -41.99
C LEU A 72 26.55 -12.19 -41.51
N PRO A 73 26.76 -12.42 -40.19
CA PRO A 73 27.92 -13.16 -39.72
C PRO A 73 27.90 -14.58 -40.28
N LEU A 74 29.08 -15.13 -40.60
CA LEU A 74 29.27 -16.52 -41.04
C LEU A 74 28.60 -17.59 -40.15
N LEU A 75 28.16 -17.21 -38.94
CA LEU A 75 27.41 -18.02 -38.00
C LEU A 75 25.93 -18.22 -38.38
N HIS A 76 25.40 -17.45 -39.34
CA HIS A 76 24.01 -17.54 -39.80
C HIS A 76 23.89 -18.25 -41.17
N GLU A 77 25.00 -18.57 -41.82
CA GLU A 77 25.01 -19.37 -43.05
C GLU A 77 24.98 -20.87 -42.73
N PRO A 78 24.24 -21.70 -43.50
CA PRO A 78 24.22 -23.13 -43.30
C PRO A 78 25.62 -23.73 -43.52
N ASN A 79 26.07 -24.56 -42.58
CA ASN A 79 27.42 -25.11 -42.63
C ASN A 79 27.62 -25.96 -43.91
N PRO A 80 28.57 -25.57 -44.80
CA PRO A 80 28.70 -26.12 -46.15
C PRO A 80 29.26 -27.55 -46.18
N TYR A 81 29.52 -28.18 -45.04
CA TYR A 81 30.04 -29.55 -44.95
C TYR A 81 28.98 -30.62 -44.70
N TYR A 82 27.74 -30.26 -44.38
CA TYR A 82 26.64 -31.23 -44.27
C TYR A 82 26.14 -31.60 -45.67
N LYS A 83 26.25 -32.89 -46.03
CA LYS A 83 25.91 -33.42 -47.36
C LYS A 83 24.44 -33.89 -47.50
N ASN A 84 23.71 -34.07 -46.39
CA ASN A 84 22.36 -34.62 -46.38
C ASN A 84 21.37 -33.62 -45.77
N ASP A 85 20.20 -33.44 -46.40
CA ASP A 85 19.15 -32.49 -45.98
C ASP A 85 18.65 -32.72 -44.54
N SER A 86 18.73 -33.95 -44.02
CA SER A 86 18.30 -34.29 -42.66
C SER A 86 19.20 -33.70 -41.57
N ASP A 87 20.52 -33.67 -41.80
CA ASP A 87 21.48 -33.09 -40.84
C ASP A 87 21.48 -31.55 -40.95
N GLN A 88 21.13 -31.01 -42.11
CA GLN A 88 20.99 -29.57 -42.33
C GLN A 88 19.83 -28.99 -41.52
N GLN A 89 18.67 -29.66 -41.48
CA GLN A 89 17.49 -29.18 -40.75
C GLN A 89 17.69 -29.11 -39.22
N GLN A 90 18.51 -29.99 -38.64
CA GLN A 90 18.66 -30.10 -37.20
C GLN A 90 19.51 -28.98 -36.57
N PHE A 91 20.35 -28.33 -37.38
CA PHE A 91 21.28 -27.27 -36.95
C PHE A 91 21.09 -25.96 -37.73
N HIS A 92 19.99 -25.80 -38.45
CA HIS A 92 19.62 -24.49 -38.98
C HIS A 92 19.33 -23.53 -37.82
N PRO A 93 19.86 -22.30 -37.83
CA PRO A 93 19.38 -21.28 -36.91
C PRO A 93 17.88 -21.11 -37.17
N LEU A 94 17.05 -21.41 -36.15
CA LEU A 94 15.61 -21.25 -36.23
C LEU A 94 15.33 -19.77 -36.51
N GLN A 95 14.86 -19.47 -37.71
CA GLN A 95 14.46 -18.13 -38.11
C GLN A 95 13.04 -17.88 -37.57
N GLU A 96 12.90 -17.79 -36.25
CA GLU A 96 11.61 -17.39 -35.66
C GLU A 96 11.41 -15.88 -35.90
N PRO A 97 10.33 -15.48 -36.60
CA PRO A 97 10.12 -14.09 -36.92
C PRO A 97 9.85 -13.25 -35.66
N GLY A 98 10.70 -12.24 -35.44
CA GLY A 98 10.39 -11.05 -34.63
C GLY A 98 10.81 -11.04 -33.16
N LEU A 99 11.03 -12.19 -32.51
CA LEU A 99 11.23 -12.23 -31.05
C LEU A 99 12.47 -13.02 -30.58
N SER A 100 13.13 -13.77 -31.45
CA SER A 100 14.19 -14.72 -31.07
C SER A 100 15.46 -14.09 -30.47
N TYR A 101 15.68 -12.79 -30.66
CA TYR A 101 16.86 -12.06 -30.16
C TYR A 101 16.54 -11.08 -29.04
N ASP A 102 15.26 -10.96 -28.66
CA ASP A 102 14.88 -10.08 -27.56
C ASP A 102 15.12 -10.81 -26.24
N LEU A 103 16.15 -10.39 -25.50
CA LEU A 103 16.49 -10.97 -24.19
C LEU A 103 15.42 -10.68 -23.13
N ILE A 104 14.50 -9.78 -23.45
CA ILE A 104 13.35 -9.41 -22.64
C ILE A 104 12.17 -10.20 -23.18
N ALA A 105 11.65 -11.15 -22.40
CA ALA A 105 10.43 -11.86 -22.78
C ALA A 105 9.32 -10.83 -23.05
N PRO A 106 8.62 -10.90 -24.21
CA PRO A 106 7.47 -10.04 -24.43
C PRO A 106 6.50 -10.31 -23.28
N ALA A 107 6.09 -9.25 -22.58
CA ALA A 107 5.10 -9.36 -21.52
C ALA A 107 3.91 -10.13 -22.10
N ALA A 108 3.57 -11.28 -21.50
CA ALA A 108 2.48 -12.11 -21.96
C ALA A 108 1.27 -11.20 -22.24
N SER A 109 0.78 -11.25 -23.47
CA SER A 109 -0.27 -10.38 -23.98
C SER A 109 -1.66 -10.69 -23.41
N ASP A 110 -1.70 -11.30 -22.22
CA ASP A 110 -2.86 -11.47 -21.34
C ASP A 110 -2.44 -11.00 -19.93
N ASP A 111 -2.76 -9.75 -19.65
CA ASP A 111 -2.92 -9.08 -18.36
C ASP A 111 -1.87 -9.29 -17.24
N ALA A 112 -1.00 -8.27 -17.14
CA ALA A 112 -0.22 -7.85 -15.99
C ALA A 112 0.89 -8.82 -15.52
N ALA A 113 2.14 -8.33 -15.52
CA ALA A 113 3.19 -8.86 -14.64
C ALA A 113 2.56 -9.17 -13.27
N PRO A 114 2.80 -10.33 -12.65
CA PRO A 114 2.00 -10.82 -11.52
C PRO A 114 1.99 -9.74 -10.43
N LEU A 115 0.95 -8.90 -10.46
CA LEU A 115 0.76 -7.83 -9.51
C LEU A 115 0.77 -8.56 -8.19
N HIS A 116 1.76 -8.26 -7.36
CA HIS A 116 1.89 -8.90 -6.07
C HIS A 116 0.51 -8.81 -5.42
N SER A 117 0.03 -9.91 -4.83
CA SER A 117 -1.32 -9.98 -4.26
C SER A 117 -1.66 -8.77 -3.36
N LEU A 118 -0.63 -8.19 -2.74
CA LEU A 118 -0.68 -6.94 -1.96
C LEU A 118 -1.02 -5.68 -2.77
N GLU A 119 -0.56 -5.52 -4.00
CA GLU A 119 -0.87 -4.36 -4.85
C GLU A 119 -2.36 -4.37 -5.23
N ARG A 120 -2.88 -5.53 -5.66
CA ARG A 120 -4.31 -5.70 -5.92
C ARG A 120 -5.15 -5.48 -4.66
N LEU A 121 -4.66 -5.95 -3.52
CA LEU A 121 -5.32 -5.72 -2.24
C LEU A 121 -5.31 -4.24 -1.85
N ALA A 122 -4.22 -3.51 -2.10
CA ALA A 122 -4.13 -2.07 -1.85
C ALA A 122 -5.08 -1.28 -2.76
N ASP A 123 -5.11 -1.61 -4.06
CA ASP A 123 -6.03 -1.01 -5.04
C ASP A 123 -7.49 -1.24 -4.61
N LEU A 124 -7.84 -2.46 -4.17
CA LEU A 124 -9.16 -2.79 -3.65
C LEU A 124 -9.47 -2.04 -2.34
N MET A 125 -8.51 -1.98 -1.43
CA MET A 125 -8.64 -1.37 -0.10
C MET A 125 -8.95 0.12 -0.17
N PHE A 126 -8.36 0.85 -1.13
CA PHE A 126 -8.60 2.28 -1.32
C PHE A 126 -9.55 2.58 -2.49
N SER A 127 -10.25 1.57 -3.01
CA SER A 127 -11.22 1.74 -4.11
C SER A 127 -12.53 2.41 -3.66
N SER A 128 -13.22 3.03 -4.62
CA SER A 128 -14.59 3.49 -4.43
C SER A 128 -15.56 2.35 -4.16
N GLU A 129 -15.25 1.12 -4.62
CA GLU A 129 -16.06 -0.07 -4.32
C GLU A 129 -16.03 -0.41 -2.82
N HIS A 130 -14.86 -0.30 -2.18
CA HIS A 130 -14.75 -0.47 -0.74
C HIS A 130 -15.49 0.63 0.01
N MET A 131 -15.38 1.89 -0.45
CA MET A 131 -16.18 2.98 0.11
C MET A 131 -17.68 2.69 0.02
N LEU A 132 -18.18 2.25 -1.13
CA LEU A 132 -19.58 1.87 -1.31
C LEU A 132 -19.98 0.69 -0.43
N SER A 133 -19.11 -0.31 -0.25
CA SER A 133 -19.37 -1.41 0.67
C SER A 133 -19.52 -0.95 2.12
N ILE A 134 -18.81 0.09 2.53
CA ILE A 134 -18.96 0.72 3.86
C ILE A 134 -20.28 1.49 3.93
N LEU A 135 -20.59 2.30 2.91
CA LEU A 135 -21.76 3.18 2.90
C LEU A 135 -23.09 2.43 2.74
N ASN A 136 -23.09 1.28 2.05
CA ASN A 136 -24.30 0.47 1.82
C ASN A 136 -24.66 -0.42 3.02
N ASN A 137 -23.70 -0.71 3.91
CA ASN A 137 -23.97 -1.54 5.07
C ASN A 137 -24.22 -0.67 6.31
N PRO A 138 -25.39 -0.75 6.96
CA PRO A 138 -25.73 0.13 8.09
C PRO A 138 -24.77 -0.03 9.28
N ARG A 139 -24.18 -1.22 9.49
CA ARG A 139 -23.21 -1.46 10.56
C ARG A 139 -21.87 -0.79 10.27
N TYR A 140 -21.40 -0.85 9.02
CA TYR A 140 -20.14 -0.24 8.63
C TYR A 140 -20.26 1.28 8.54
N LEU A 141 -21.37 1.78 8.01
CA LEU A 141 -21.70 3.20 7.98
C LEU A 141 -21.74 3.80 9.39
N ALA A 142 -22.34 3.12 10.37
CA ALA A 142 -22.38 3.60 11.75
C ALA A 142 -20.97 3.76 12.34
N ARG A 143 -20.10 2.76 12.16
CA ARG A 143 -18.69 2.82 12.61
C ARG A 143 -17.89 3.90 11.86
N PHE A 144 -18.13 4.07 10.56
CA PHE A 144 -17.48 5.11 9.76
C PHE A 144 -17.91 6.51 10.21
N ARG A 145 -19.20 6.70 10.51
CA ARG A 145 -19.72 7.96 11.05
C ARG A 145 -19.16 8.26 12.43
N GLU A 146 -19.10 7.26 13.32
CA GLU A 146 -18.49 7.41 14.64
C GLU A 146 -17.04 7.88 14.52
N PHE A 147 -16.27 7.27 13.60
CA PHE A 147 -14.92 7.73 13.27
C PHE A 147 -14.89 9.19 12.77
N LEU A 148 -15.78 9.58 11.85
CA LEU A 148 -15.83 10.97 11.38
C LEU A 148 -16.20 11.96 12.50
N LEU A 149 -17.11 11.59 13.39
CA LEU A 149 -17.45 12.40 14.57
C LEU A 149 -16.27 12.55 15.52
N GLU A 150 -15.41 11.52 15.61
CA GLU A 150 -14.29 11.49 16.52
C GLU A 150 -13.04 12.22 16.00
N GLU A 151 -12.68 11.97 14.76
CA GLU A 151 -11.39 12.36 14.19
C GLU A 151 -11.53 13.47 13.13
N ARG A 152 -12.69 13.58 12.46
CA ARG A 152 -12.87 14.44 11.27
C ARG A 152 -14.27 15.05 11.16
N PRO A 153 -14.66 15.91 12.11
CA PRO A 153 -16.02 16.45 12.16
C PRO A 153 -16.41 17.24 10.90
N ARG A 154 -15.46 17.93 10.26
CA ARG A 154 -15.70 18.72 9.05
C ARG A 154 -16.19 17.87 7.87
N SER A 155 -15.79 16.61 7.82
CA SER A 155 -16.13 15.67 6.74
C SER A 155 -17.52 15.06 6.91
N LEU A 156 -18.18 15.27 8.06
CA LEU A 156 -19.55 14.81 8.30
C LEU A 156 -20.57 15.54 7.42
N ALA A 157 -20.35 16.83 7.13
CA ALA A 157 -21.19 17.58 6.20
C ALA A 157 -21.15 16.98 4.78
N LEU A 158 -19.96 16.53 4.34
CA LEU A 158 -19.78 15.86 3.05
C LEU A 158 -20.48 14.50 3.01
N LEU A 159 -20.38 13.70 4.09
CA LEU A 159 -21.11 12.43 4.19
C LEU A 159 -22.63 12.64 4.14
N THR A 160 -23.14 13.60 4.89
CA THR A 160 -24.58 13.94 4.90
C THR A 160 -25.05 14.41 3.53
N TYR A 161 -24.25 15.26 2.87
CA TYR A 161 -24.52 15.69 1.49
C TYR A 161 -24.57 14.50 0.53
N TYR A 162 -23.60 13.59 0.58
CA TYR A 162 -23.59 12.39 -0.27
C TYR A 162 -24.83 11.52 -0.03
N LEU A 163 -25.18 11.22 1.22
CA LEU A 163 -26.33 10.35 1.54
C LEU A 163 -27.66 10.97 1.09
N THR A 164 -27.83 12.27 1.31
CA THR A 164 -29.05 13.00 0.89
C THR A 164 -29.15 13.12 -0.63
N ALA A 165 -28.05 13.44 -1.31
CA ALA A 165 -28.00 13.55 -2.76
C ALA A 165 -28.22 12.18 -3.44
N ARG A 166 -27.62 11.11 -2.90
CA ARG A 166 -27.84 9.74 -3.38
C ARG A 166 -29.29 9.30 -3.18
N LYS A 167 -29.89 9.63 -2.03
CA LYS A 167 -31.30 9.38 -1.76
C LYS A 167 -32.20 10.10 -2.77
N ALA A 168 -31.87 11.35 -3.13
CA ALA A 168 -32.60 12.09 -4.15
C ALA A 168 -32.50 11.43 -5.54
N LEU A 169 -31.33 10.90 -5.92
CA LEU A 169 -31.18 10.13 -7.16
C LEU A 169 -32.06 8.88 -7.18
N LEU A 170 -32.01 8.06 -6.12
CA LEU A 170 -32.87 6.87 -6.04
C LEU A 170 -34.36 7.20 -6.03
N ALA A 171 -34.74 8.37 -5.49
CA ALA A 171 -36.13 8.83 -5.55
C ALA A 171 -36.55 9.22 -6.97
N ILE A 172 -35.65 9.81 -7.77
CA ILE A 172 -35.88 10.08 -9.19
C ILE A 172 -35.99 8.77 -9.96
N ASP A 173 -35.11 7.80 -9.68
CA ASP A 173 -35.14 6.49 -10.34
C ASP A 173 -36.44 5.73 -10.01
N TYR A 174 -36.87 5.74 -8.75
CA TYR A 174 -38.17 5.20 -8.35
C TYR A 174 -39.35 5.91 -9.01
N ALA A 175 -39.31 7.25 -9.13
CA ALA A 175 -40.36 7.99 -9.84
C ALA A 175 -40.41 7.62 -11.34
N ASN A 176 -39.25 7.45 -11.98
CA ASN A 176 -39.16 6.97 -13.35
C ASN A 176 -39.71 5.53 -13.49
N ALA A 177 -39.40 4.64 -12.52
CA ALA A 177 -39.94 3.28 -12.48
C ALA A 177 -41.47 3.27 -12.32
N LEU A 178 -42.02 4.12 -11.44
CA LEU A 178 -43.48 4.29 -11.31
C LEU A 178 -44.13 4.77 -12.61
N VAL A 179 -43.53 5.74 -13.30
CA VAL A 179 -44.05 6.22 -14.59
C VAL A 179 -44.04 5.09 -15.63
N ARG A 180 -42.99 4.27 -15.69
CA ARG A 180 -42.95 3.07 -16.56
C ARG A 180 -44.05 2.08 -16.23
N SER A 181 -44.34 1.86 -14.95
CA SER A 181 -45.36 0.91 -14.48
C SER A 181 -46.81 1.43 -14.64
N VAL A 182 -47.02 2.75 -14.63
CA VAL A 182 -48.36 3.38 -14.73
C VAL A 182 -48.78 3.60 -16.19
N ILE A 183 -47.83 3.69 -17.11
CA ILE A 183 -48.13 3.79 -18.54
C ILE A 183 -48.43 2.38 -19.07
N ASP A 184 -49.71 2.01 -18.98
CA ASP A 184 -50.27 0.90 -19.77
C ASP A 184 -49.80 1.03 -21.22
N ALA A 185 -49.35 -0.07 -21.84
CA ALA A 185 -49.22 -0.13 -23.29
C ALA A 185 -50.54 0.40 -23.89
N PRO A 186 -50.53 1.44 -24.74
CA PRO A 186 -51.76 2.03 -25.21
C PRO A 186 -52.59 0.94 -25.90
N PRO A 187 -53.92 0.88 -25.68
CA PRO A 187 -54.76 -0.03 -26.45
C PRO A 187 -54.51 0.20 -27.95
N VAL A 188 -54.49 -0.89 -28.73
CA VAL A 188 -54.08 -0.99 -30.16
C VAL A 188 -54.71 0.07 -31.09
N THR A 189 -55.71 0.80 -30.61
CA THR A 189 -56.46 1.85 -31.31
C THR A 189 -55.87 3.26 -31.25
N ILE A 190 -54.87 3.54 -30.41
CA ILE A 190 -54.29 4.89 -30.29
C ILE A 190 -52.82 4.87 -30.74
N ALA A 191 -52.57 5.33 -31.97
CA ALA A 191 -51.21 5.61 -32.44
C ALA A 191 -50.71 6.92 -31.83
N THR A 192 -49.85 6.83 -30.82
CA THR A 192 -49.12 7.99 -30.28
C THR A 192 -47.88 8.26 -31.16
N PRO A 193 -47.71 9.46 -31.70
CA PRO A 193 -46.45 9.85 -32.35
C PRO A 193 -45.42 10.18 -31.26
N ASP A 194 -44.23 9.57 -31.37
CA ASP A 194 -43.00 9.84 -30.59
C ASP A 194 -42.98 9.37 -29.11
N PRO A 195 -41.80 9.13 -28.50
CA PRO A 195 -41.65 8.19 -27.41
C PRO A 195 -42.33 8.67 -26.14
N ILE A 196 -42.97 7.72 -25.47
CA ILE A 196 -43.86 7.92 -24.34
C ILE A 196 -43.01 8.28 -23.10
N VAL A 197 -42.86 9.58 -22.84
CA VAL A 197 -42.24 10.21 -21.65
C VAL A 197 -40.73 10.00 -21.51
N GLY A 198 -39.97 11.11 -21.57
CA GLY A 198 -38.52 11.09 -21.36
C GLY A 198 -38.13 10.78 -19.91
N GLN A 199 -37.12 9.92 -19.73
CA GLN A 199 -36.52 9.63 -18.43
C GLN A 199 -36.06 10.93 -17.75
N ILE A 200 -36.59 11.22 -16.55
CA ILE A 200 -36.12 12.37 -15.78
C ILE A 200 -34.70 12.03 -15.30
N SER A 201 -33.71 12.74 -15.82
CA SER A 201 -32.32 12.62 -15.39
C SER A 201 -31.79 13.98 -14.98
N HIS A 202 -31.02 14.02 -13.90
CA HIS A 202 -30.38 15.23 -13.42
C HIS A 202 -28.85 15.03 -13.46
N PRO A 203 -28.20 15.23 -14.63
CA PRO A 203 -26.79 14.89 -14.82
C PRO A 203 -25.86 15.64 -13.86
N VAL A 204 -26.22 16.87 -13.50
CA VAL A 204 -25.47 17.67 -12.51
C VAL A 204 -25.52 17.03 -11.12
N LEU A 205 -26.63 16.40 -10.73
CA LEU A 205 -26.76 15.78 -9.41
C LEU A 205 -25.96 14.47 -9.38
N TYR A 206 -26.03 13.70 -10.46
CA TYR A 206 -25.20 12.51 -10.63
C TYR A 206 -23.71 12.86 -10.51
N GLN A 207 -23.25 13.87 -11.26
CA GLN A 207 -21.87 14.34 -11.19
C GLN A 207 -21.48 14.75 -9.76
N ARG A 208 -22.33 15.50 -9.05
CA ARG A 208 -22.07 15.92 -7.66
C ARG A 208 -21.99 14.74 -6.69
N VAL A 209 -22.82 13.70 -6.87
CA VAL A 209 -22.76 12.48 -6.06
C VAL A 209 -21.46 11.73 -6.33
N THR A 210 -21.03 11.63 -7.59
CA THR A 210 -19.75 11.01 -7.96
C THR A 210 -18.57 11.79 -7.41
N GLU A 211 -18.56 13.13 -7.52
CA GLU A 211 -17.54 14.00 -6.93
C GLU A 211 -17.46 13.84 -5.41
N ALA A 212 -18.62 13.80 -4.73
CA ALA A 212 -18.67 13.60 -3.29
C ALA A 212 -18.16 12.21 -2.88
N LEU A 213 -18.51 11.16 -3.62
CA LEU A 213 -18.00 9.81 -3.40
C LEU A 213 -16.48 9.75 -3.60
N GLN A 214 -15.97 10.37 -4.66
CA GLN A 214 -14.53 10.45 -4.93
C GLN A 214 -13.80 11.21 -3.83
N ALA A 215 -14.34 12.31 -3.33
CA ALA A 215 -13.76 13.06 -2.22
C ALA A 215 -13.71 12.23 -0.93
N LEU A 216 -14.81 11.53 -0.58
CA LEU A 216 -14.84 10.60 0.56
C LEU A 216 -13.83 9.46 0.39
N THR A 217 -13.71 8.92 -0.82
CA THR A 217 -12.79 7.82 -1.14
C THR A 217 -11.33 8.28 -1.12
N ALA A 218 -11.05 9.50 -1.57
CA ALA A 218 -9.68 10.02 -1.66
C ALA A 218 -9.11 10.43 -0.30
N GLU A 219 -9.93 11.00 0.58
CA GLU A 219 -9.47 11.57 1.86
C GLU A 219 -9.91 10.80 3.10
N GLU A 220 -11.18 10.40 3.16
CA GLU A 220 -11.78 9.85 4.39
C GLU A 220 -11.60 8.34 4.50
N LEU A 221 -11.71 7.61 3.39
CA LEU A 221 -11.48 6.17 3.37
C LEU A 221 -10.06 5.81 3.85
N PRO A 222 -8.97 6.43 3.34
CA PRO A 222 -7.63 6.08 3.79
C PRO A 222 -7.42 6.37 5.27
N ALA A 223 -8.02 7.44 5.78
CA ALA A 223 -7.91 7.80 7.18
C ALA A 223 -8.69 6.86 8.11
N PHE A 224 -9.90 6.48 7.72
CA PHE A 224 -10.67 5.47 8.45
C PHE A 224 -9.92 4.15 8.53
N ILE A 225 -9.37 3.69 7.40
CA ILE A 225 -8.58 2.46 7.34
C ILE A 225 -7.32 2.60 8.20
N THR A 226 -6.61 3.71 8.09
CA THR A 226 -5.41 4.00 8.89
C THR A 226 -5.71 3.98 10.38
N ALA A 227 -6.77 4.64 10.84
CA ALA A 227 -7.16 4.66 12.25
C ALA A 227 -7.51 3.26 12.78
N ARG A 228 -8.21 2.45 11.98
CA ARG A 228 -8.45 1.04 12.30
C ARG A 228 -7.14 0.27 12.39
N CYS A 229 -6.23 0.41 11.44
CA CYS A 229 -4.93 -0.24 11.47
C CYS A 229 -4.12 0.16 12.70
N ILE A 230 -4.11 1.43 13.10
CA ILE A 230 -3.44 1.90 14.32
C ILE A 230 -4.03 1.22 15.56
N SER A 231 -5.36 1.15 15.69
CA SER A 231 -6.00 0.48 16.82
C SER A 231 -5.62 -1.01 16.90
N LEU A 232 -5.51 -1.67 15.74
CA LEU A 232 -5.13 -3.08 15.64
C LEU A 232 -3.67 -3.30 16.00
N THR A 233 -2.76 -2.59 15.34
CA THR A 233 -1.32 -2.70 15.60
C THR A 233 -1.02 -2.32 17.04
N SER A 234 -1.76 -1.36 17.61
CA SER A 234 -1.57 -0.95 18.99
C SER A 234 -1.76 -2.11 19.97
N ARG A 235 -2.90 -2.80 19.86
CA ARG A 235 -3.19 -3.97 20.70
C ARG A 235 -2.17 -5.08 20.51
N VAL A 236 -1.78 -5.36 19.26
CA VAL A 236 -0.84 -6.43 18.95
C VAL A 236 0.56 -6.14 19.52
N VAL A 237 1.03 -4.90 19.44
CA VAL A 237 2.34 -4.53 19.99
C VAL A 237 2.29 -4.44 21.51
N GLU A 238 1.20 -3.95 22.12
CA GLU A 238 1.01 -4.00 23.58
C GLU A 238 1.07 -5.45 24.11
N GLU A 239 0.33 -6.37 23.49
CA GLU A 239 0.34 -7.80 23.84
C GLU A 239 1.73 -8.43 23.63
N ARG A 240 2.47 -8.00 22.60
CA ARG A 240 3.87 -8.42 22.36
C ARG A 240 4.79 -7.93 23.47
N VAL A 241 4.71 -6.65 23.84
CA VAL A 241 5.54 -6.04 24.88
C VAL A 241 5.26 -6.66 26.25
N ARG A 242 3.99 -7.00 26.54
CA ARG A 242 3.58 -7.72 27.76
C ARG A 242 3.93 -9.21 27.75
N GLY A 243 4.32 -9.77 26.59
CA GLY A 243 4.64 -11.20 26.44
C GLY A 243 3.42 -12.13 26.36
N THR A 244 2.22 -11.59 26.13
CA THR A 244 0.94 -12.33 26.08
C THR A 244 0.43 -12.52 24.65
N LEU A 245 1.30 -12.36 23.65
CA LEU A 245 0.90 -12.37 22.24
C LEU A 245 0.29 -13.73 21.83
N PRO A 246 -0.94 -13.75 21.27
CA PRO A 246 -1.54 -14.96 20.76
C PRO A 246 -0.68 -15.65 19.68
N PRO A 247 -0.64 -16.99 19.64
CA PRO A 247 0.24 -17.74 18.72
C PRO A 247 -0.01 -17.44 17.23
N LYS A 248 -1.24 -17.05 16.86
CA LYS A 248 -1.60 -16.62 15.50
C LYS A 248 -0.83 -15.38 15.00
N PHE A 249 -0.29 -14.55 15.91
CA PHE A 249 0.46 -13.35 15.55
C PHE A 249 1.98 -13.51 15.71
N GLN A 250 2.47 -14.68 16.14
CA GLN A 250 3.92 -14.94 16.32
C GLN A 250 4.72 -14.96 15.02
N GLY A 251 4.09 -15.20 13.87
CA GLY A 251 4.77 -15.10 12.55
C GLY A 251 4.87 -13.67 12.03
N ALA A 252 3.91 -12.81 12.40
CA ALA A 252 3.92 -11.38 12.07
C ALA A 252 4.66 -10.55 13.13
N SER A 253 4.94 -11.12 14.31
CA SER A 253 5.44 -10.39 15.48
C SER A 253 6.81 -9.78 15.28
N ASP A 254 7.71 -10.44 14.54
CA ASP A 254 9.07 -9.95 14.33
C ASP A 254 9.10 -8.62 13.56
N ALA A 255 8.06 -8.33 12.75
CA ALA A 255 7.97 -7.13 11.92
C ALA A 255 7.23 -5.93 12.57
N LEU A 256 6.63 -6.10 13.76
CA LEU A 256 5.53 -5.22 14.19
C LEU A 256 5.88 -4.04 15.12
N ALA A 257 7.11 -3.84 15.59
CA ALA A 257 7.34 -2.80 16.63
C ALA A 257 8.69 -2.04 16.63
N GLU A 258 9.58 -2.23 15.67
CA GLU A 258 10.98 -1.81 15.83
C GLU A 258 11.55 -0.98 14.67
N VAL A 259 10.70 -0.57 13.72
CA VAL A 259 11.15 0.18 12.55
C VAL A 259 10.97 1.68 12.79
N PHE A 260 12.08 2.35 13.07
CA PHE A 260 12.09 3.79 13.33
C PHE A 260 13.17 4.48 12.50
N CYS A 261 12.88 5.70 12.08
CA CYS A 261 13.86 6.62 11.52
C CYS A 261 13.70 8.02 12.11
N LEU A 262 14.82 8.73 12.28
CA LEU A 262 14.86 10.13 12.64
C LEU A 262 15.33 10.95 11.43
N THR A 263 14.60 12.01 11.08
CA THR A 263 14.90 12.89 9.94
C THR A 263 15.12 14.33 10.39
N ASP A 264 15.92 15.08 9.63
CA ASP A 264 16.29 16.47 9.93
C ASP A 264 15.71 17.44 8.89
N PRO A 265 14.57 18.13 9.18
CA PRO A 265 13.93 19.04 8.25
C PRO A 265 14.73 20.33 8.01
N SER A 266 15.75 20.63 8.82
CA SER A 266 16.61 21.80 8.62
C SER A 266 17.61 21.61 7.47
N ARG A 267 17.86 20.37 7.05
CA ARG A 267 18.71 20.02 5.94
C ARG A 267 17.90 19.93 4.65
N ARG A 268 18.58 20.15 3.52
CA ARG A 268 17.99 20.00 2.19
C ARG A 268 17.36 18.61 2.08
N ASP A 269 16.09 18.58 1.68
CA ASP A 269 15.34 17.36 1.37
C ASP A 269 14.93 16.48 2.57
N ASN A 270 15.01 16.98 3.80
CA ASN A 270 14.66 16.26 5.03
C ASN A 270 15.25 14.82 5.10
N PRO A 271 16.59 14.68 5.12
CA PRO A 271 17.26 13.39 5.09
C PRO A 271 17.15 12.65 6.41
N ILE A 272 17.21 11.31 6.35
CA ILE A 272 17.33 10.44 7.51
C ILE A 272 18.72 10.62 8.13
N ILE A 273 18.77 10.87 9.44
CA ILE A 273 20.01 11.04 10.21
C ILE A 273 20.30 9.84 11.11
N PHE A 274 19.27 9.14 11.58
CA PHE A 274 19.41 7.88 12.31
C PHE A 274 18.29 6.92 11.89
N ALA A 275 18.58 5.63 11.89
CA ALA A 275 17.60 4.57 11.60
C ALA A 275 17.85 3.36 12.51
N SER A 276 16.80 2.60 12.82
CA SER A 276 16.94 1.35 13.54
C SER A 276 17.51 0.24 12.65
N GLU A 277 18.10 -0.79 13.25
CA GLU A 277 18.55 -1.97 12.49
C GLU A 277 17.36 -2.67 11.80
N GLU A 278 16.19 -2.68 12.42
CA GLU A 278 14.98 -3.25 11.81
C GLU A 278 14.48 -2.45 10.60
N PHE A 279 14.84 -1.17 10.48
CA PHE A 279 14.64 -0.42 9.24
C PHE A 279 15.44 -1.02 8.09
N HIS A 280 16.69 -1.42 8.33
CA HIS A 280 17.48 -2.15 7.34
C HIS A 280 16.82 -3.48 6.97
N ARG A 281 16.44 -4.29 7.96
CA ARG A 281 15.87 -5.63 7.75
C ARG A 281 14.54 -5.58 7.01
N THR A 282 13.67 -4.65 7.39
CA THR A 282 12.36 -4.47 6.76
C THR A 282 12.50 -3.91 5.34
N THR A 283 13.27 -2.85 5.15
CA THR A 283 13.33 -2.20 3.84
C THR A 283 14.33 -2.84 2.87
N GLN A 284 15.21 -3.70 3.39
CA GLN A 284 16.35 -4.33 2.70
C GLN A 284 17.39 -3.34 2.14
N TYR A 285 17.31 -2.07 2.54
CA TYR A 285 18.30 -1.05 2.20
C TYR A 285 19.36 -0.96 3.29
N GLY A 286 20.63 -1.10 2.93
CA GLY A 286 21.76 -0.95 3.86
C GLY A 286 21.79 0.42 4.51
N MET A 287 22.33 0.52 5.73
CA MET A 287 22.39 1.79 6.48
C MET A 287 23.16 2.89 5.71
N ASP A 288 24.22 2.54 4.99
CA ASP A 288 24.97 3.45 4.12
C ASP A 288 24.12 4.03 2.97
N TYR A 289 23.07 3.31 2.57
CA TYR A 289 22.13 3.79 1.58
C TYR A 289 21.05 4.69 2.20
N VAL A 290 20.54 4.28 3.36
CA VAL A 290 19.40 4.95 4.02
C VAL A 290 19.80 6.32 4.58
N LEU A 291 20.94 6.39 5.26
CA LEU A 291 21.38 7.60 5.94
C LEU A 291 21.76 8.70 4.94
N GLY A 292 21.30 9.92 5.20
CA GLY A 292 21.51 11.07 4.33
C GLY A 292 20.53 11.18 3.15
N ARG A 293 19.63 10.21 2.96
CA ARG A 293 18.57 10.26 1.93
C ARG A 293 17.20 10.50 2.55
N ASN A 294 16.29 11.05 1.76
CA ASN A 294 14.87 11.14 2.12
C ASN A 294 14.18 9.77 2.01
N CYS A 295 13.22 9.47 2.87
CA CYS A 295 12.50 8.18 2.90
C CYS A 295 11.71 7.84 1.62
N ARG A 296 11.57 8.76 0.66
CA ARG A 296 10.78 8.53 -0.57
C ARG A 296 11.28 7.38 -1.45
N PHE A 297 12.50 6.88 -1.25
CA PHE A 297 12.99 5.71 -1.98
C PHE A 297 12.18 4.44 -1.70
N LEU A 298 11.35 4.42 -0.66
CA LEU A 298 10.39 3.35 -0.37
C LEU A 298 9.12 3.43 -1.24
N GLN A 299 8.91 4.51 -1.99
CA GLN A 299 7.74 4.69 -2.85
C GLN A 299 7.99 4.05 -4.22
N GLY A 300 6.94 3.54 -4.85
CA GLY A 300 7.01 2.90 -6.16
C GLY A 300 5.76 3.13 -7.01
N PRO A 301 5.61 2.40 -8.13
CA PRO A 301 4.63 2.72 -9.18
C PRO A 301 3.17 2.72 -8.72
N LYS A 302 2.78 1.78 -7.84
CA LYS A 302 1.42 1.70 -7.26
C LYS A 302 1.24 2.46 -5.95
N THR A 303 2.25 3.23 -5.50
CA THR A 303 2.10 4.06 -4.31
C THR A 303 1.09 5.19 -4.59
N ASN A 304 0.05 5.31 -3.75
CA ASN A 304 -0.99 6.31 -3.94
C ASN A 304 -0.42 7.75 -3.82
N PRO A 305 -0.53 8.59 -4.87
CA PRO A 305 0.00 9.96 -4.84
C PRO A 305 -0.74 10.85 -3.83
N ASN A 306 -2.02 10.59 -3.55
CA ASN A 306 -2.79 11.34 -2.55
C ASN A 306 -2.25 11.11 -1.14
N SER A 307 -1.84 9.88 -0.82
CA SER A 307 -1.17 9.56 0.44
C SER A 307 0.16 10.32 0.58
N VAL A 308 0.98 10.34 -0.47
CA VAL A 308 2.26 11.07 -0.47
C VAL A 308 2.04 12.58 -0.30
N ARG A 309 1.01 13.15 -0.95
CA ARG A 309 0.63 14.54 -0.77
C ARG A 309 0.24 14.85 0.68
N ARG A 310 -0.62 14.04 1.30
CA ARG A 310 -1.04 14.23 2.70
C ARG A 310 0.13 14.15 3.68
N ILE A 311 1.05 13.20 3.48
CA ILE A 311 2.27 13.10 4.28
C ILE A 311 3.10 14.38 4.17
N ARG A 312 3.30 14.88 2.94
CA ARG A 312 4.04 16.12 2.70
C ARG A 312 3.38 17.31 3.40
N GLU A 313 2.07 17.48 3.24
CA GLU A 313 1.30 18.56 3.89
C GLU A 313 1.40 18.46 5.43
N GLY A 314 1.37 17.26 6.00
CA GLY A 314 1.55 17.06 7.44
C GLY A 314 2.92 17.53 7.94
N ILE A 315 3.98 17.14 7.22
CA ILE A 315 5.37 17.52 7.54
C ILE A 315 5.59 19.02 7.38
N GLU A 316 5.12 19.63 6.28
CA GLU A 316 5.26 21.07 6.03
C GLU A 316 4.55 21.92 7.08
N ASN A 317 3.38 21.45 7.56
CA ASN A 317 2.65 22.11 8.63
C ASN A 317 3.23 21.86 10.04
N GLY A 318 4.30 21.05 10.17
CA GLY A 318 4.85 20.69 11.47
C GLY A 318 3.87 19.92 12.35
N ARG A 319 2.97 19.12 11.75
CA ARG A 319 1.95 18.34 12.45
C ARG A 319 2.30 16.87 12.44
N HIS A 320 1.79 16.14 13.44
CA HIS A 320 1.80 14.70 13.38
C HIS A 320 0.93 14.22 12.21
N HIS A 321 1.29 13.08 11.62
CA HIS A 321 0.55 12.50 10.53
C HIS A 321 0.70 10.98 10.52
N SER A 322 -0.41 10.27 10.36
CA SER A 322 -0.43 8.82 10.23
C SER A 322 -1.09 8.44 8.90
N GLU A 323 -0.50 7.53 8.15
CA GLU A 323 -0.99 7.10 6.85
C GLU A 323 -0.62 5.63 6.60
N LEU A 324 -1.62 4.83 6.21
CA LEU A 324 -1.41 3.51 5.65
C LEU A 324 -1.27 3.60 4.14
N PHE A 325 -0.13 3.17 3.58
CA PHE A 325 0.10 3.23 2.15
C PHE A 325 1.11 2.19 1.67
N LEU A 326 1.13 1.95 0.36
CA LEU A 326 1.97 0.93 -0.26
C LEU A 326 3.42 1.42 -0.43
N ASN A 327 4.38 0.65 0.06
CA ASN A 327 5.82 0.87 -0.12
C ASN A 327 6.50 -0.37 -0.71
N TYR A 328 7.76 -0.21 -1.12
CA TYR A 328 8.55 -1.23 -1.79
C TYR A 328 9.89 -1.40 -1.10
N ARG A 329 10.32 -2.65 -0.95
CA ARG A 329 11.66 -2.99 -0.47
C ARG A 329 12.68 -2.87 -1.61
N ARG A 330 13.96 -3.04 -1.29
CA ARG A 330 15.05 -2.96 -2.28
C ARG A 330 14.93 -3.99 -3.40
N ASP A 331 14.40 -5.18 -3.12
CA ASP A 331 14.14 -6.23 -4.11
C ASP A 331 12.91 -5.94 -5.01
N GLY A 332 12.18 -4.85 -4.76
CA GLY A 332 10.95 -4.49 -5.47
C GLY A 332 9.69 -5.13 -4.90
N SER A 333 9.78 -5.93 -3.83
CA SER A 333 8.60 -6.51 -3.20
C SER A 333 7.77 -5.43 -2.48
N PRO A 334 6.44 -5.40 -2.69
CA PRO A 334 5.58 -4.44 -2.03
C PRO A 334 5.24 -4.87 -0.60
N PHE A 335 5.04 -3.89 0.26
CA PHE A 335 4.53 -4.08 1.61
C PHE A 335 3.64 -2.91 2.02
N MET A 336 2.62 -3.20 2.84
CA MET A 336 1.72 -2.19 3.39
C MET A 336 2.38 -1.52 4.59
N ASN A 337 2.79 -0.27 4.43
CA ASN A 337 3.44 0.50 5.48
C ASN A 337 2.41 1.37 6.22
N LEU A 338 2.18 1.06 7.49
CA LEU A 338 1.54 2.00 8.42
C LEU A 338 2.61 2.95 8.96
N LEU A 339 2.67 4.14 8.37
CA LEU A 339 3.60 5.20 8.76
C LEU A 339 2.94 6.11 9.79
N GLN A 340 3.62 6.35 10.91
CA GLN A 340 3.27 7.37 11.88
C GLN A 340 4.45 8.33 12.04
N CYS A 341 4.23 9.60 11.72
CA CYS A 341 5.22 10.66 11.80
C CYS A 341 4.85 11.64 12.91
N ALA A 342 5.81 12.01 13.76
CA ALA A 342 5.63 13.07 14.75
C ALA A 342 6.77 14.10 14.71
N PRO A 343 6.44 15.40 14.81
CA PRO A 343 7.41 16.46 14.93
C PRO A 343 8.03 16.48 16.33
N LEU A 344 9.34 16.73 16.40
CA LEU A 344 10.08 16.90 17.64
C LEU A 344 10.45 18.37 17.78
N CYS A 345 9.75 19.06 18.66
CA CYS A 345 9.91 20.49 18.87
C CYS A 345 10.92 20.79 19.98
N ASP A 346 11.68 21.87 19.83
CA ASP A 346 12.49 22.43 20.92
C ASP A 346 11.63 23.18 21.96
N SER A 347 12.27 23.72 22.99
CA SER A 347 11.61 24.49 24.05
C SER A 347 10.91 25.76 23.56
N ARG A 348 11.16 26.20 22.32
CA ARG A 348 10.52 27.36 21.69
C ARG A 348 9.37 26.95 20.77
N GLY A 349 9.04 25.65 20.71
CA GLY A 349 8.02 25.11 19.82
C GLY A 349 8.46 25.00 18.36
N THR A 350 9.76 25.16 18.06
CA THR A 350 10.29 25.04 16.70
C THR A 350 10.60 23.56 16.41
N VAL A 351 10.07 23.04 15.30
CA VAL A 351 10.35 21.66 14.86
C VAL A 351 11.84 21.52 14.53
N ARG A 352 12.51 20.59 15.19
CA ARG A 352 13.94 20.28 14.99
C ARG A 352 14.16 19.00 14.21
N TYR A 353 13.35 18.00 14.46
CA TYR A 353 13.46 16.67 13.83
C TYR A 353 12.07 16.10 13.62
N PHE A 354 11.96 15.08 12.78
CA PHE A 354 10.77 14.24 12.71
C PHE A 354 11.15 12.80 13.02
N ILE A 355 10.35 12.15 13.86
CA ILE A 355 10.40 10.71 14.05
C ILE A 355 9.36 10.05 13.16
N GLY A 356 9.77 9.04 12.41
CA GLY A 356 8.89 8.17 11.65
C GLY A 356 8.94 6.77 12.23
N ALA A 357 7.79 6.24 12.64
CA ALA A 357 7.58 4.84 12.97
C ALA A 357 6.93 4.17 11.77
N GLN A 358 7.49 3.06 11.31
CA GLN A 358 6.92 2.25 10.24
C GLN A 358 6.48 0.90 10.83
N ILE A 359 5.33 0.42 10.39
CA ILE A 359 4.87 -0.92 10.75
C ILE A 359 4.47 -1.61 9.46
N ASP A 360 5.09 -2.76 9.19
CA ASP A 360 4.66 -3.62 8.10
C ASP A 360 3.38 -4.35 8.51
N VAL A 361 2.26 -3.89 7.96
CA VAL A 361 0.94 -4.48 8.20
C VAL A 361 0.51 -5.40 7.07
N SER A 362 1.43 -5.84 6.20
CA SER A 362 1.09 -6.72 5.06
C SER A 362 0.39 -7.99 5.52
N GLY A 363 0.88 -8.66 6.58
CA GLY A 363 0.22 -9.85 7.13
C GLY A 363 -1.18 -9.56 7.69
N LEU A 364 -1.33 -8.44 8.42
CA LEU A 364 -2.62 -8.03 8.98
C LEU A 364 -3.63 -7.61 7.89
N ALA A 365 -3.14 -6.97 6.82
CA ALA A 365 -3.90 -6.55 5.66
C ALA A 365 -4.37 -7.76 4.83
N MET A 366 -3.49 -8.74 4.61
CA MET A 366 -3.78 -9.96 3.84
C MET A 366 -4.77 -10.89 4.54
N ASP A 367 -4.72 -10.99 5.87
CA ASP A 367 -5.66 -11.82 6.63
C ASP A 367 -7.06 -11.17 6.76
N GLY A 368 -7.24 -9.95 6.22
CA GLY A 368 -8.46 -9.16 6.33
C GLY A 368 -8.87 -8.97 7.79
N ALA A 369 -7.91 -9.07 8.73
CA ALA A 369 -8.10 -9.62 10.07
C ALA A 369 -9.30 -9.02 10.81
N GLN A 370 -9.59 -7.73 10.60
CA GLN A 370 -10.70 -7.03 11.26
C GLN A 370 -11.39 -5.94 10.40
N MET A 371 -11.23 -5.97 9.07
CA MET A 371 -12.01 -5.10 8.19
C MET A 371 -13.11 -5.90 7.50
N GLU A 372 -14.23 -6.06 8.21
CA GLU A 372 -15.37 -6.87 7.76
C GLU A 372 -15.91 -6.42 6.39
N SER A 373 -15.89 -5.11 6.11
CA SER A 373 -16.27 -4.54 4.81
C SER A 373 -15.38 -5.02 3.66
N LEU A 374 -14.05 -5.02 3.85
CA LEU A 374 -13.10 -5.46 2.83
C LEU A 374 -13.22 -6.97 2.59
N ARG A 375 -13.40 -7.76 3.65
CA ARG A 375 -13.65 -9.21 3.53
C ARG A 375 -14.93 -9.51 2.77
N ALA A 376 -16.01 -8.79 3.06
CA ALA A 376 -17.28 -8.93 2.35
C ALA A 376 -17.12 -8.60 0.86
N LEU A 377 -16.34 -7.56 0.53
CA LEU A 377 -16.03 -7.19 -0.85
C LEU A 377 -15.21 -8.26 -1.57
N GLN A 378 -14.14 -8.77 -0.94
CA GLN A 378 -13.34 -9.88 -1.50
C GLN A 378 -14.15 -11.15 -1.71
N ALA A 379 -15.11 -11.45 -0.81
CA ALA A 379 -16.01 -12.59 -0.98
C ALA A 379 -16.98 -12.37 -2.15
N LYS A 380 -17.45 -11.13 -2.35
CA LYS A 380 -18.30 -10.76 -3.49
C LYS A 380 -17.55 -10.89 -4.82
N GLN A 381 -16.30 -10.43 -4.90
CA GLN A 381 -15.46 -10.57 -6.10
C GLN A 381 -15.19 -12.04 -6.42
N ARG A 382 -14.79 -12.85 -5.43
CA ARG A 382 -14.59 -14.29 -5.64
C ARG A 382 -15.84 -15.02 -6.12
N ARG A 383 -17.03 -14.63 -5.65
CA ARG A 383 -18.29 -15.18 -6.16
C ARG A 383 -18.59 -14.75 -7.59
N ALA A 384 -18.31 -13.49 -7.94
CA ALA A 384 -18.50 -12.98 -9.29
C ALA A 384 -17.54 -13.66 -10.29
N GLU A 385 -16.28 -13.84 -9.90
CA GLU A 385 -15.28 -14.57 -10.69
C GLU A 385 -15.66 -16.04 -10.87
N ALA A 386 -16.13 -16.70 -9.80
CA ALA A 386 -16.61 -18.09 -9.88
C ALA A 386 -17.81 -18.22 -10.83
N LYS A 387 -18.77 -17.29 -10.74
CA LYS A 387 -19.93 -17.25 -11.63
C LYS A 387 -19.52 -17.00 -13.09
N ALA A 388 -18.63 -16.04 -13.35
CA ALA A 388 -18.12 -15.79 -14.69
C ALA A 388 -17.35 -16.98 -15.27
N ALA A 389 -16.63 -17.74 -14.44
CA ALA A 389 -15.95 -18.96 -14.85
C ALA A 389 -16.89 -20.15 -15.09
N GLU A 390 -18.07 -20.16 -14.47
CA GLU A 390 -19.15 -21.12 -14.69
C GLU A 390 -19.89 -20.77 -16.00
N ASP A 391 -20.27 -19.51 -16.18
CA ASP A 391 -20.91 -18.99 -17.40
C ASP A 391 -20.01 -19.15 -18.65
N ALA A 392 -18.69 -19.13 -18.49
CA ALA A 392 -17.73 -19.36 -19.59
C ALA A 392 -17.55 -20.84 -19.97
N ARG A 393 -18.03 -21.79 -19.15
CA ARG A 393 -17.96 -23.25 -19.43
C ARG A 393 -19.21 -23.79 -20.11
N ASP A 394 -20.33 -23.07 -20.02
CA ASP A 394 -21.59 -23.42 -20.65
C ASP A 394 -21.80 -22.58 -21.93
N GLU A 395 -21.06 -22.90 -23.01
CA GLU A 395 -21.17 -22.21 -24.32
C GLU A 395 -22.54 -22.40 -25.02
N ASP A 396 -23.44 -23.24 -24.51
CA ASP A 396 -24.73 -23.56 -25.15
C ASP A 396 -25.98 -23.11 -24.37
N SER A 397 -25.81 -22.29 -23.32
CA SER A 397 -26.93 -21.61 -22.66
C SER A 397 -26.62 -20.14 -22.47
N MET A 398 -26.74 -19.38 -23.55
CA MET A 398 -26.86 -17.93 -23.50
C MET A 398 -28.24 -17.56 -22.90
N GLU A 399 -28.49 -17.92 -21.65
CA GLU A 399 -29.48 -17.19 -20.86
C GLU A 399 -28.86 -15.83 -20.56
N ILE A 400 -29.42 -14.80 -21.18
CA ILE A 400 -29.20 -13.41 -20.79
C ILE A 400 -29.55 -13.34 -19.31
N ILE A 401 -28.54 -13.36 -18.44
CA ILE A 401 -28.70 -12.97 -17.04
C ILE A 401 -29.08 -11.49 -17.09
N GLN A 402 -30.38 -11.22 -17.22
CA GLN A 402 -30.91 -9.91 -16.91
C GLN A 402 -30.46 -9.63 -15.47
N PRO A 403 -29.77 -8.51 -15.20
CA PRO A 403 -29.51 -8.13 -13.82
C PRO A 403 -30.89 -8.13 -13.15
N GLU A 404 -31.05 -8.84 -12.04
CA GLU A 404 -32.30 -8.74 -11.28
C GLU A 404 -32.56 -7.25 -11.11
N GLU A 405 -33.61 -6.74 -11.77
CA GLU A 405 -34.08 -5.37 -11.61
C GLU A 405 -34.45 -5.26 -10.14
N GLY A 406 -33.46 -4.88 -9.33
CA GLY A 406 -33.61 -4.81 -7.90
C GLY A 406 -34.63 -3.73 -7.64
N ASP A 407 -35.85 -4.15 -7.29
CA ASP A 407 -37.01 -3.35 -6.91
C ASP A 407 -36.56 -1.94 -6.49
N GLU A 408 -36.69 -0.94 -7.37
CA GLU A 408 -36.11 0.40 -7.17
C GLU A 408 -36.64 1.05 -5.88
N PHE A 409 -37.83 0.62 -5.46
CA PHE A 409 -38.42 0.92 -4.17
C PHE A 409 -37.60 0.38 -2.99
N ARG A 410 -37.10 -0.87 -3.07
CA ARG A 410 -36.21 -1.46 -2.08
C ARG A 410 -34.91 -0.66 -1.96
N GLN A 411 -34.32 -0.27 -3.09
CA GLN A 411 -33.08 0.52 -3.08
C GLN A 411 -33.27 1.89 -2.40
N LEU A 412 -34.42 2.53 -2.65
CA LEU A 412 -34.79 3.80 -2.01
C LEU A 412 -35.04 3.64 -0.51
N THR A 413 -35.78 2.60 -0.11
CA THR A 413 -36.14 2.35 1.30
C THR A 413 -34.94 1.97 2.16
N GLU A 414 -33.91 1.34 1.59
CA GLU A 414 -32.64 1.06 2.28
C GLU A 414 -31.88 2.33 2.73
N LEU A 415 -32.15 3.48 2.12
CA LEU A 415 -31.57 4.78 2.51
C LEU A 415 -32.47 5.61 3.45
N PHE A 416 -33.62 5.09 3.87
CA PHE A 416 -34.51 5.83 4.76
C PHE A 416 -33.97 5.85 6.19
N THR A 417 -34.00 7.03 6.79
CA THR A 417 -33.73 7.17 8.22
C THR A 417 -34.83 6.45 9.03
N PRO A 418 -34.55 6.02 10.27
CA PRO A 418 -35.57 5.40 11.12
C PRO A 418 -36.82 6.28 11.34
N ARG A 419 -36.65 7.61 11.31
CA ARG A 419 -37.79 8.55 11.35
C ARG A 419 -38.65 8.45 10.10
N GLU A 420 -38.05 8.40 8.93
CA GLU A 420 -38.75 8.29 7.65
C GLU A 420 -39.42 6.92 7.53
N LEU A 421 -38.75 5.85 7.96
CA LEU A 421 -39.35 4.52 8.05
C LEU A 421 -40.56 4.51 9.01
N ASN A 422 -40.47 5.17 10.16
CA ASN A 422 -41.61 5.32 11.06
C ASN A 422 -42.76 6.08 10.41
N VAL A 423 -42.49 7.19 9.71
CA VAL A 423 -43.52 7.93 8.97
C VAL A 423 -44.16 7.05 7.89
N THR A 424 -43.38 6.25 7.15
CA THR A 424 -43.95 5.29 6.19
C THR A 424 -44.79 4.22 6.87
N HIS A 425 -44.43 3.80 8.08
CA HIS A 425 -45.19 2.80 8.84
C HIS A 425 -46.46 3.39 9.49
N GLU A 426 -46.44 4.67 9.85
CA GLU A 426 -47.58 5.40 10.42
C GLU A 426 -48.59 5.83 9.35
N VAL A 427 -48.11 6.27 8.18
CA VAL A 427 -48.93 6.87 7.12
C VAL A 427 -49.20 5.90 5.95
N GLY A 428 -48.33 4.90 5.73
CA GLY A 428 -48.37 4.01 4.57
C GLY A 428 -49.45 2.91 4.60
N GLY A 429 -50.19 2.75 5.71
CA GLY A 429 -51.28 1.78 5.82
C GLY A 429 -50.84 0.30 5.76
N THR A 430 -51.80 -0.62 5.91
CA THR A 430 -51.60 -2.08 5.99
C THR A 430 -51.71 -2.80 4.64
N LEU A 431 -51.26 -2.19 3.53
CA LEU A 431 -51.51 -2.74 2.19
C LEU A 431 -50.59 -3.92 1.80
N PHE A 432 -49.60 -4.28 2.61
CA PHE A 432 -48.84 -5.53 2.45
C PHE A 432 -48.50 -6.15 3.81
N HIS A 433 -49.10 -7.31 4.10
CA HIS A 433 -48.56 -8.22 5.11
C HIS A 433 -47.40 -8.98 4.47
N PRO A 434 -46.16 -8.87 4.96
CA PRO A 434 -45.11 -9.78 4.53
C PRO A 434 -45.54 -11.18 4.95
N SER A 435 -45.66 -12.09 3.98
CA SER A 435 -45.83 -13.51 4.27
C SER A 435 -44.67 -13.90 5.18
N ALA A 436 -44.99 -14.37 6.38
CA ALA A 436 -44.01 -14.79 7.36
C ALA A 436 -43.20 -15.97 6.81
N VAL A 437 -42.11 -15.69 6.10
CA VAL A 437 -41.03 -16.65 5.92
C VAL A 437 -40.25 -16.61 7.23
N SER A 438 -40.41 -17.69 7.98
CA SER A 438 -39.69 -17.98 9.21
C SER A 438 -38.18 -17.78 9.01
N SER A 439 -37.67 -16.65 9.50
CA SER A 439 -36.24 -16.50 9.76
C SER A 439 -36.08 -15.84 11.12
N THR A 440 -35.71 -16.68 12.07
CA THR A 440 -35.17 -16.34 13.38
C THR A 440 -33.91 -15.49 13.23
N ALA A 441 -34.06 -14.21 12.90
CA ALA A 441 -33.00 -13.21 13.01
C ALA A 441 -33.31 -12.32 14.21
N GLY A 442 -32.50 -12.47 15.25
CA GLY A 442 -32.80 -12.07 16.61
C GLY A 442 -33.12 -10.60 16.83
N MET A 443 -33.99 -10.39 17.82
CA MET A 443 -34.15 -9.16 18.59
C MET A 443 -32.78 -8.63 19.03
N LEU A 444 -32.20 -7.72 18.25
CA LEU A 444 -31.13 -6.85 18.70
C LEU A 444 -31.60 -5.39 18.56
N ASP A 445 -32.02 -4.89 19.71
CA ASP A 445 -31.97 -3.51 20.19
C ASP A 445 -32.63 -2.41 19.32
N ARG A 446 -33.96 -2.33 19.46
CA ARG A 446 -34.84 -1.29 18.94
C ARG A 446 -34.73 0.04 19.72
N GLY A 447 -34.00 0.09 20.85
CA GLY A 447 -33.88 1.26 21.72
C GLY A 447 -32.69 2.17 21.41
N SER A 448 -31.60 1.61 20.87
CA SER A 448 -30.35 2.36 20.62
C SER A 448 -30.46 3.40 19.49
N TRP A 449 -31.27 3.13 18.46
CA TRP A 449 -31.37 3.97 17.26
C TRP A 449 -32.34 5.16 17.37
N GLN A 450 -33.29 5.13 18.31
CA GLN A 450 -34.22 6.25 18.54
C GLN A 450 -33.56 7.39 19.33
N ALA A 451 -32.59 7.08 20.20
CA ALA A 451 -31.74 8.07 20.85
C ALA A 451 -30.79 8.75 19.86
N MET A 452 -30.29 8.03 18.85
CA MET A 452 -29.43 8.58 17.80
C MET A 452 -30.14 9.72 17.05
N SER A 453 -31.38 9.54 16.59
CA SER A 453 -31.99 10.50 15.67
C SER A 453 -32.34 11.88 16.27
N ARG A 454 -32.59 12.01 17.58
CA ARG A 454 -32.83 13.32 18.25
C ARG A 454 -31.52 14.05 18.60
N THR A 455 -30.41 13.33 18.68
CA THR A 455 -29.08 13.83 19.04
C THR A 455 -28.34 14.43 17.81
N TRP A 456 -28.74 14.05 16.59
CA TRP A 456 -28.06 14.35 15.32
C TRP A 456 -28.01 15.82 14.84
N SER A 457 -28.67 16.79 15.47
CA SER A 457 -28.64 18.18 14.98
C SER A 457 -28.19 19.22 16.01
N MET A 458 -28.27 18.94 17.32
CA MET A 458 -27.81 19.87 18.36
C MET A 458 -26.52 19.43 19.05
N VAL A 459 -26.19 18.13 19.03
CA VAL A 459 -24.95 17.62 19.64
C VAL A 459 -23.76 17.69 18.69
N GLU A 460 -23.99 17.73 17.38
CA GLU A 460 -22.91 17.90 16.40
C GLU A 460 -22.25 19.28 16.54
N ASP A 461 -23.01 20.38 16.60
CA ASP A 461 -22.44 21.73 16.74
C ASP A 461 -21.75 21.98 18.11
N GLU A 462 -22.26 21.40 19.20
CA GLU A 462 -21.67 21.53 20.55
C GLU A 462 -20.42 20.63 20.70
N ALA A 463 -20.47 19.39 20.20
CA ALA A 463 -19.34 18.46 20.22
C ALA A 463 -18.19 18.91 19.31
N ILE A 464 -18.49 19.57 18.18
CA ILE A 464 -17.48 20.19 17.30
C ILE A 464 -16.72 21.28 18.07
N ARG A 465 -17.42 22.15 18.82
CA ARG A 465 -16.80 23.25 19.59
C ARG A 465 -15.97 22.76 20.78
N GLU A 466 -16.47 21.83 21.58
CA GLU A 466 -15.71 21.27 22.71
C GLU A 466 -14.47 20.48 22.25
N ARG A 467 -14.50 19.89 21.04
CA ARG A 467 -13.44 19.03 20.52
C ARG A 467 -12.39 19.76 19.68
N GLU A 468 -12.73 20.84 18.97
CA GLU A 468 -11.72 21.77 18.41
C GLU A 468 -10.81 22.33 19.54
N MET A 469 -11.36 22.46 20.75
CA MET A 469 -10.60 22.83 21.95
C MET A 469 -9.67 21.69 22.44
N LYS A 470 -10.07 20.41 22.29
CA LYS A 470 -9.22 19.24 22.60
C LYS A 470 -8.15 18.98 21.53
N GLU A 471 -8.46 19.10 20.23
CA GLU A 471 -7.45 19.02 19.16
C GLU A 471 -6.31 20.02 19.38
N SER A 472 -6.61 21.19 19.97
CA SER A 472 -5.61 22.17 20.32
C SER A 472 -4.58 21.67 21.36
N MET A 473 -4.96 20.73 22.22
CA MET A 473 -4.11 20.14 23.26
C MET A 473 -3.26 18.95 22.77
N TRP A 474 -3.64 18.27 21.69
CA TRP A 474 -3.02 17.01 21.24
C TRP A 474 -2.23 17.12 19.93
N ARG A 475 -1.94 18.35 19.46
CA ARG A 475 -1.37 18.67 18.12
C ARG A 475 -0.09 17.93 17.69
N GLY A 476 0.59 17.15 18.53
CA GLY A 476 1.91 16.58 18.22
C GLY A 476 2.18 15.16 18.69
N SER A 477 1.17 14.40 19.14
CA SER A 477 1.43 13.03 19.62
C SER A 477 1.25 11.99 18.52
N LEU A 478 2.08 10.96 18.53
CA LEU A 478 1.75 9.71 17.84
C LEU A 478 0.54 9.09 18.57
N THR A 479 -0.23 8.27 17.86
CA THR A 479 -1.45 7.65 18.37
C THR A 479 -1.23 6.15 18.59
N GLY A 480 -1.91 5.56 19.58
CA GLY A 480 -1.79 4.13 19.87
C GLY A 480 -0.55 3.80 20.70
N VAL A 481 0.13 2.68 20.40
CA VAL A 481 1.34 2.25 21.17
C VAL A 481 2.41 3.32 21.28
N TYR A 482 2.59 4.11 20.23
CA TYR A 482 3.62 5.14 20.23
C TYR A 482 3.16 6.45 20.86
N GLU A 483 1.99 6.51 21.52
CA GLU A 483 1.55 7.70 22.25
C GLU A 483 2.52 8.10 23.36
N ASN A 484 3.14 7.11 24.00
CA ASN A 484 4.06 7.29 25.11
C ASN A 484 5.48 6.91 24.66
N TYR A 485 6.25 7.90 24.23
CA TYR A 485 7.64 7.68 23.80
C TYR A 485 8.62 8.72 24.35
N LEU A 486 9.89 8.35 24.41
CA LEU A 486 11.00 9.18 24.84
C LEU A 486 12.17 9.01 23.89
N LEU A 487 12.90 10.09 23.63
CA LEU A 487 14.20 10.03 22.96
C LEU A 487 15.31 10.27 23.97
N VAL A 488 16.24 9.33 24.07
CA VAL A 488 17.30 9.32 25.08
C VAL A 488 18.67 9.34 24.41
N ARG A 489 19.61 10.12 24.95
CA ARG A 489 21.00 10.11 24.47
C ARG A 489 21.69 8.77 24.70
N PRO A 490 22.72 8.43 23.90
CA PRO A 490 23.55 7.26 24.16
C PRO A 490 24.30 7.37 25.49
N TYR A 491 24.76 6.20 25.95
CA TYR A 491 25.67 6.07 27.10
C TYR A 491 26.94 6.92 26.85
N PRO A 492 27.52 7.59 27.86
CA PRO A 492 27.23 7.51 29.30
C PRO A 492 26.12 8.43 29.82
N SER A 493 25.63 9.36 29.01
CA SER A 493 24.75 10.42 29.53
C SER A 493 23.32 9.96 29.82
N LEU A 494 22.75 9.11 28.95
CA LEU A 494 21.38 8.58 29.04
C LEU A 494 20.33 9.65 29.43
N ARG A 495 20.49 10.89 28.95
CA ARG A 495 19.58 12.00 29.23
C ARG A 495 18.41 11.99 28.27
N ILE A 496 17.22 12.30 28.78
CA ILE A 496 16.00 12.44 27.99
C ILE A 496 16.06 13.76 27.21
N LEU A 497 16.04 13.68 25.88
CA LEU A 497 16.09 14.82 24.96
C LEU A 497 14.70 15.32 24.58
N PHE A 498 13.81 14.38 24.23
CA PHE A 498 12.44 14.66 23.85
C PHE A 498 11.50 13.68 24.54
N THR A 499 10.27 14.14 24.78
CA THR A 499 9.19 13.34 25.34
C THR A 499 7.97 13.51 24.45
N SER A 500 7.16 12.46 24.33
CA SER A 500 5.83 12.59 23.74
C SER A 500 4.99 13.62 24.50
N PRO A 501 4.03 14.29 23.85
CA PRO A 501 3.13 15.23 24.52
C PRO A 501 2.43 14.64 25.75
N ALA A 502 2.04 13.38 25.71
CA ALA A 502 1.43 12.66 26.83
C ALA A 502 2.36 12.52 28.06
N LEU A 503 3.68 12.55 27.85
CA LEU A 503 4.70 12.42 28.89
C LEU A 503 5.41 13.74 29.25
N GLN A 504 4.90 14.90 28.80
CA GLN A 504 5.48 16.22 29.11
C GLN A 504 5.22 16.65 30.57
N ILE A 505 5.88 15.98 31.52
CA ILE A 505 5.85 16.36 32.94
C ILE A 505 7.02 17.32 33.24
N PRO A 506 6.82 18.40 34.01
CA PRO A 506 7.89 19.32 34.40
C PRO A 506 9.11 18.62 35.01
N GLY A 507 10.30 18.93 34.48
CA GLY A 507 11.56 18.36 34.92
C GLY A 507 11.89 16.97 34.36
N MET A 508 11.11 16.45 33.40
CA MET A 508 11.44 15.19 32.70
C MET A 508 12.57 15.37 31.68
N LEU A 509 12.52 16.42 30.88
CA LEU A 509 13.57 16.76 29.92
C LEU A 509 14.92 16.98 30.63
N GLN A 510 16.00 16.55 30.00
CA GLN A 510 17.38 16.59 30.49
C GLN A 510 17.67 15.76 31.76
N SER A 511 16.67 15.11 32.36
CA SER A 511 16.89 14.17 33.46
C SER A 511 17.47 12.85 32.94
N SER A 512 18.19 12.13 33.82
CA SER A 512 18.72 10.80 33.48
C SER A 512 17.57 9.80 33.40
N PHE A 513 17.51 9.03 32.32
CA PHE A 513 16.49 8.00 32.12
C PHE A 513 16.48 6.99 33.28
N LEU A 514 17.65 6.54 33.74
CA LEU A 514 17.78 5.59 34.85
C LEU A 514 17.27 6.13 36.19
N SER A 515 17.27 7.45 36.39
CA SER A 515 16.72 8.06 37.62
C SER A 515 15.19 7.98 37.71
N ARG A 516 14.52 7.70 36.58
CA ARG A 516 13.07 7.51 36.49
C ARG A 516 12.65 6.07 36.72
N ILE A 517 13.60 5.16 36.79
CA ILE A 517 13.37 3.73 36.98
C ILE A 517 13.52 3.42 38.46
N GLY A 518 12.38 3.26 39.15
CA GLY A 518 12.29 2.85 40.56
C GLY A 518 12.37 1.35 40.81
N SER A 519 12.72 0.55 39.79
CA SER A 519 12.88 -0.90 39.88
C SER A 519 14.08 -1.32 40.76
N THR A 520 14.14 -2.63 41.04
CA THR A 520 15.29 -3.30 41.69
C THR A 520 16.61 -2.96 40.99
N SER A 521 17.70 -2.90 41.74
CA SER A 521 19.05 -2.59 41.21
C SER A 521 19.45 -3.52 40.06
N THR A 522 19.06 -4.79 40.12
CA THR A 522 19.33 -5.79 39.07
C THR A 522 18.77 -5.40 37.72
N VAL A 523 17.46 -5.06 37.66
CA VAL A 523 16.81 -4.62 36.41
C VAL A 523 17.45 -3.34 35.86
N ARG A 524 17.88 -2.43 36.74
CA ARG A 524 18.57 -1.19 36.33
C ARG A 524 19.95 -1.48 35.74
N GLU A 525 20.69 -2.42 36.33
CA GLU A 525 22.01 -2.84 35.84
C GLU A 525 21.92 -3.59 34.52
N GLU A 526 20.99 -4.54 34.37
CA GLU A 526 20.74 -5.25 33.12
C GLU A 526 20.36 -4.30 31.98
N LEU A 527 19.46 -3.35 32.26
CA LEU A 527 19.07 -2.32 31.30
C LEU A 527 20.25 -1.44 30.93
N LEU A 528 21.08 -1.04 31.90
CA LEU A 528 22.27 -0.24 31.64
C LEU A 528 23.29 -1.00 30.78
N GLU A 529 23.54 -2.28 31.05
CA GLU A 529 24.44 -3.12 30.25
C GLU A 529 23.90 -3.32 28.82
N ALA A 530 22.59 -3.50 28.65
CA ALA A 530 21.97 -3.55 27.32
C ALA A 530 22.12 -2.22 26.55
N LEU A 531 21.89 -1.08 27.23
CA LEU A 531 22.05 0.26 26.64
C LEU A 531 23.51 0.59 26.30
N LYS A 532 24.48 0.09 27.07
CA LYS A 532 25.91 0.17 26.75
C LYS A 532 26.26 -0.69 25.53
N GLY A 533 25.70 -1.90 25.48
CA GLY A 533 25.93 -2.87 24.41
C GLY A 533 25.20 -2.55 23.10
N GLY A 534 24.36 -1.51 23.06
CA GLY A 534 23.61 -1.13 21.86
C GLY A 534 22.55 -2.14 21.44
N ARG A 535 22.04 -2.96 22.37
CA ARG A 535 21.02 -3.99 22.08
C ARG A 535 19.63 -3.49 22.42
N SER A 536 18.63 -3.82 21.59
CA SER A 536 17.24 -3.57 21.95
C SER A 536 16.87 -4.36 23.21
N VAL A 537 16.08 -3.74 24.09
CA VAL A 537 15.74 -4.32 25.39
C VAL A 537 14.33 -3.96 25.79
N THR A 538 13.58 -4.99 26.21
CA THR A 538 12.25 -4.85 26.82
C THR A 538 12.37 -5.16 28.30
N ALA A 539 11.89 -4.26 29.16
CA ALA A 539 11.90 -4.46 30.59
C ALA A 539 10.62 -3.96 31.24
N ARG A 540 10.12 -4.70 32.23
CA ARG A 540 9.08 -4.22 33.14
C ARG A 540 9.73 -3.34 34.20
N ILE A 541 9.28 -2.10 34.31
CA ILE A 541 9.85 -1.12 35.22
C ILE A 541 8.80 -0.46 36.09
N LYS A 542 9.24 0.00 37.27
CA LYS A 542 8.46 0.91 38.09
C LYS A 542 8.81 2.35 37.71
N TRP A 543 7.91 3.02 36.99
CA TRP A 543 8.12 4.39 36.53
C TRP A 543 7.86 5.39 37.66
N VAL A 544 8.89 6.10 38.08
CA VAL A 544 8.85 7.06 39.19
C VAL A 544 8.94 8.49 38.66
N THR A 545 8.09 9.37 39.18
CA THR A 545 8.13 10.80 38.90
C THR A 545 8.34 11.59 40.18
N ARG A 546 8.69 12.88 40.08
CA ARG A 546 8.83 13.74 41.27
C ARG A 546 7.54 13.82 42.10
N TYR A 547 6.38 13.67 41.45
CA TYR A 547 5.06 13.78 42.06
C TYR A 547 4.49 12.43 42.51
N ASN A 548 5.00 11.32 41.97
CA ASN A 548 4.59 9.97 42.35
C ASN A 548 5.83 9.11 42.62
N THR A 549 6.21 9.07 43.90
CA THR A 549 7.34 8.29 44.42
C THR A 549 7.03 6.80 44.56
N GLN A 550 5.75 6.43 44.67
CA GLN A 550 5.33 5.02 44.69
C GLN A 550 5.48 4.37 43.32
N GLY A 551 5.44 5.18 42.25
CA GLY A 551 5.64 4.80 40.86
C GLY A 551 4.47 4.00 40.28
N ARG A 552 4.42 3.87 38.96
CA ARG A 552 3.47 3.00 38.24
C ARG A 552 4.22 1.90 37.49
N ASP A 553 3.67 0.71 37.46
CA ASP A 553 4.23 -0.37 36.67
C ASP A 553 4.00 -0.08 35.18
N ARG A 554 5.09 -0.13 34.41
CA ARG A 554 5.09 0.13 32.97
C ARG A 554 6.08 -0.80 32.30
N TRP A 555 5.79 -1.17 31.06
CA TRP A 555 6.78 -1.80 30.20
C TRP A 555 7.51 -0.74 29.40
N VAL A 556 8.82 -0.89 29.26
CA VAL A 556 9.63 -0.08 28.35
C VAL A 556 10.31 -0.95 27.33
N HIS A 557 10.25 -0.51 26.09
CA HIS A 557 10.99 -1.08 24.99
C HIS A 557 11.96 -0.03 24.44
N CYS A 558 13.26 -0.31 24.53
CA CYS A 558 14.32 0.57 24.09
C CYS A 558 14.90 0.07 22.76
N THR A 559 14.78 0.88 21.71
CA THR A 559 15.29 0.59 20.36
C THR A 559 16.43 1.55 20.01
N PRO A 560 17.63 1.05 19.66
CA PRO A 560 18.74 1.91 19.25
C PRO A 560 18.54 2.43 17.82
N LEU A 561 18.76 3.71 17.60
CA LEU A 561 18.88 4.29 16.26
C LEU A 561 20.35 4.57 15.95
N LEU A 562 20.83 3.94 14.88
CA LEU A 562 22.22 3.93 14.47
C LEU A 562 22.54 5.12 13.58
N ALA A 563 23.73 5.65 13.75
CA ALA A 563 24.32 6.68 12.90
C ALA A 563 25.18 6.06 11.79
N SER A 564 25.74 6.90 10.92
CA SER A 564 26.56 6.44 9.78
C SER A 564 27.87 5.77 10.18
N ASN A 565 28.33 5.97 11.42
CA ASN A 565 29.49 5.30 11.98
C ASN A 565 29.16 3.94 12.64
N GLY A 566 27.89 3.51 12.60
CA GLY A 566 27.42 2.29 13.26
C GLY A 566 27.24 2.42 14.79
N GLU A 567 27.54 3.58 15.37
CA GLU A 567 27.30 3.83 16.79
C GLU A 567 25.84 4.25 17.03
N VAL A 568 25.37 4.02 18.26
CA VAL A 568 24.04 4.45 18.68
C VAL A 568 24.01 5.97 18.82
N GLY A 569 23.27 6.65 17.94
CA GLY A 569 23.10 8.10 17.97
C GLY A 569 22.03 8.55 18.96
N VAL A 570 20.94 7.80 19.05
CA VAL A 570 19.81 8.07 19.95
C VAL A 570 19.05 6.77 20.25
N TRP A 571 18.45 6.69 21.43
CA TRP A 571 17.54 5.62 21.82
C TRP A 571 16.10 6.09 21.70
N MET A 572 15.28 5.32 20.99
CA MET A 572 13.83 5.43 21.01
C MET A 572 13.30 4.52 22.12
N VAL A 573 12.62 5.09 23.11
CA VAL A 573 12.04 4.33 24.23
C VAL A 573 10.53 4.46 24.14
N VAL A 574 9.87 3.35 23.82
CA VAL A 574 8.41 3.24 23.86
C VAL A 574 8.00 2.77 25.25
N VAL A 575 7.00 3.42 25.83
CA VAL A 575 6.51 3.16 27.19
C VAL A 575 5.08 2.70 27.10
N VAL A 576 4.80 1.49 27.55
CA VAL A 576 3.46 0.89 27.56
C VAL A 576 2.98 0.76 29.00
N ASP A 577 1.78 1.23 29.31
CA ASP A 577 1.19 1.05 30.64
C ASP A 577 0.86 -0.43 30.90
N ASP A 578 1.06 -0.91 32.13
CA ASP A 578 0.86 -2.31 32.52
C ASP A 578 -0.56 -2.60 33.07
N ASP A 579 -1.52 -1.71 32.80
CA ASP A 579 -2.91 -1.77 33.28
C ASP A 579 -3.58 -3.14 33.08
#